data_AF-A0A0B6ZWA9-F1
#
_entry.id   AF-A0A0B6ZWA9-F1
#
_cell.length_a   1.000
_cell.length_b   1.000
_cell.length_c   1.000
_cell.angle_alpha   90.00
_cell.angle_beta   90.00
_cell.angle_gamma   90.00
#
_symmetry.space_group_name_H-M   'P 1'
#
loop_
_entity.id
_entity.type
_entity.pdbx_description
1 polymer ?
#
loop_
_entity_poly.entity_id
_entity_poly.type
_entity_poly.pdbx_seq_one_letter_code
_entity_poly.pdbx_strand_id
1 'polypeptide(L)'
;LTSLFTAIKGLCQGLAYNSFCRKLDLKGNNIRGAGTEALGKMLQYNKSLVSLCLEWNGMGMLDNSFAVFCDGVGSNTSLKALDLRNNQISHDSVTELAAALKRNVHLRSLDLRWNNCGLLGGRALLEMLQSNKTLSRLELAGNNVPSDILKSIETAVQNNEDRQTIVDENQKRTQTMAKHIRDLELDKKLQLNDLLTTIDKQENMMKKTTRTSTQQIGSLQVALDERKGAFNSLAAKLSMAETELALSEQKVSDSNSTMNRLKIDMQEMVANHVNEIRRMKEDRANEELKLLKEISETQDKNMQLQNKVEDLDRKCHQQQEQLYDFKEQVTHLQSELTLKGSQFDERLAQEKLRHKESMRDQEQYKQKEMSRIKQEGEDMERILRDRITKLESQRLNMEEEISRLKAANVADKLNSEEQLVSTKHRLKSEEEQRHVQLEEKIRVLQISKDELQSHCNQQMATISQLQHKNSNLQLEIEALHRQKDELNQELSQKTNYTMAEVEKVKVELTRSQSKLDQERSMQAELREKLSAVDTQMSEQLLKQRKVVEEKEKEVVLLEEKLKGRELELVRMREEEAQRVQVLQSAILNYVGSKHGVSSR
;
A
#
# COMPACT_ATOMS: atom_id res chain seq x y z
N LEU A 1 -10.88 8.24 14.03
CA LEU A 1 -9.47 8.74 13.96
C LEU A 1 -9.38 10.20 14.42
N THR A 2 -10.17 11.11 13.87
CA THR A 2 -10.17 12.55 14.26
C THR A 2 -10.48 12.79 15.74
N SER A 3 -11.43 12.07 16.36
CA SER A 3 -11.71 12.24 17.80
C SER A 3 -10.55 11.78 18.71
N LEU A 4 -9.81 10.75 18.29
CA LEU A 4 -8.67 10.21 19.04
C LEU A 4 -7.51 11.20 19.07
N PHE A 5 -7.19 11.83 17.92
CA PHE A 5 -6.15 12.86 17.88
C PHE A 5 -6.50 14.08 18.73
N THR A 6 -7.75 14.52 18.70
CA THR A 6 -8.22 15.62 19.54
C THR A 6 -8.17 15.25 21.02
N ALA A 7 -8.55 14.02 21.39
CA ALA A 7 -8.47 13.53 22.76
C ALA A 7 -7.03 13.46 23.29
N ILE A 8 -6.10 12.92 22.50
CA ILE A 8 -4.67 12.87 22.86
C ILE A 8 -4.10 14.27 22.99
N LYS A 9 -4.46 15.20 22.09
CA LYS A 9 -4.01 16.59 22.19
C LYS A 9 -4.52 17.26 23.47
N GLY A 10 -5.79 17.06 23.83
CA GLY A 10 -6.37 17.55 25.08
C GLY A 10 -5.70 16.95 26.31
N LEU A 11 -5.44 15.64 26.30
CA LEU A 11 -4.69 14.96 27.36
C LEU A 11 -3.28 15.53 27.52
N CYS A 12 -2.55 15.70 26.40
CA CYS A 12 -1.20 16.27 26.39
C CYS A 12 -1.17 17.70 26.92
N GLN A 13 -2.17 18.53 26.60
CA GLN A 13 -2.29 19.88 27.14
C GLN A 13 -2.51 19.88 28.65
N GLY A 14 -3.41 19.02 29.15
CA GLY A 14 -3.64 18.89 30.59
C GLY A 14 -2.42 18.35 31.34
N LEU A 15 -1.70 17.39 30.75
CA LEU A 15 -0.51 16.79 31.35
C LEU A 15 0.72 17.68 31.29
N ALA A 16 0.84 18.59 30.32
CA ALA A 16 2.00 19.49 30.19
C ALA A 16 2.27 20.29 31.48
N TYR A 17 1.20 20.71 32.16
CA TYR A 17 1.26 21.47 33.42
C TYR A 17 0.92 20.64 34.67
N ASN A 18 0.69 19.34 34.50
CA ASN A 18 0.38 18.46 35.62
C ASN A 18 1.65 18.19 36.44
N SER A 19 1.59 18.38 37.76
CA SER A 19 2.71 18.17 38.68
C SER A 19 2.64 16.86 39.48
N PHE A 20 1.55 16.09 39.35
CA PHE A 20 1.26 14.92 40.18
C PHE A 20 1.47 13.58 39.47
N CYS A 21 1.05 13.47 38.20
CA CYS A 21 1.11 12.24 37.43
C CYS A 21 2.56 11.78 37.26
N ARG A 22 2.90 10.61 37.82
CA ARG A 22 4.25 10.03 37.76
C ARG A 22 4.38 8.96 36.68
N LYS A 23 3.30 8.25 36.36
CA LYS A 23 3.31 7.14 35.41
C LYS A 23 2.12 7.28 34.48
N LEU A 24 2.37 7.16 33.19
CA LEU A 24 1.35 7.24 32.15
C LEU A 24 1.50 6.05 31.22
N ASP A 25 0.41 5.30 31.04
CA ASP A 25 0.32 4.20 30.09
C ASP A 25 -0.65 4.60 28.96
N LEU A 26 -0.13 4.61 27.74
CA LEU A 26 -0.86 4.91 26.52
C LEU A 26 -0.67 3.79 25.49
N LYS A 27 -0.47 2.55 25.93
CA LYS A 27 -0.32 1.40 25.03
C LYS A 27 -1.53 1.23 24.10
N GLY A 28 -1.27 0.94 22.82
CA GLY A 28 -2.30 0.52 21.86
C GLY A 28 -3.27 1.62 21.41
N ASN A 29 -2.90 2.89 21.54
CA ASN A 29 -3.77 4.03 21.20
C ASN A 29 -3.54 4.59 19.80
N ASN A 30 -2.78 3.91 18.95
CA ASN A 30 -2.50 4.32 17.57
C ASN A 30 -2.05 5.79 17.44
N ILE A 31 -1.21 6.25 18.38
CA ILE A 31 -0.74 7.63 18.44
C ILE A 31 0.31 7.85 17.35
N ARG A 32 -0.08 8.55 16.28
CA ARG A 32 0.75 8.87 15.11
C ARG A 32 0.64 10.35 14.73
N GLY A 33 1.58 10.84 13.93
CA GLY A 33 1.52 12.18 13.33
C GLY A 33 1.35 13.28 14.38
N ALA A 34 0.28 14.07 14.26
CA ALA A 34 -0.04 15.16 15.19
C ALA A 34 -0.16 14.71 16.66
N GLY A 35 -0.54 13.46 16.94
CA GLY A 35 -0.56 12.93 18.31
C GLY A 35 0.84 12.76 18.90
N THR A 36 1.78 12.31 18.07
CA THR A 36 3.21 12.18 18.42
C THR A 36 3.84 13.54 18.68
N GLU A 37 3.54 14.55 17.85
CA GLU A 37 3.99 15.93 18.07
C GLU A 37 3.43 16.51 19.38
N ALA A 38 2.16 16.25 19.68
CA ALA A 38 1.53 16.70 20.92
C ALA A 38 2.21 16.08 22.16
N LEU A 39 2.56 14.78 22.09
CA LEU A 39 3.35 14.12 23.14
C LEU A 39 4.73 14.74 23.29
N GLY A 40 5.42 15.01 22.18
CA GLY A 40 6.73 15.68 22.20
C GLY A 40 6.68 17.02 22.90
N LYS A 41 5.72 17.88 22.53
CA LYS A 41 5.50 19.18 23.18
C LYS A 41 5.15 19.02 24.66
N MET A 42 4.29 18.06 25.02
CA MET A 42 3.96 17.79 26.43
C MET A 42 5.21 17.41 27.24
N LEU A 43 6.09 16.57 26.69
CA LEU A 43 7.34 16.17 27.35
C LEU A 43 8.32 17.33 27.54
N GLN A 44 8.32 18.36 26.69
CA GLN A 44 9.18 19.55 26.91
C GLN A 44 8.82 20.28 28.21
N TYR A 45 7.52 20.41 28.48
CA TYR A 45 7.00 21.17 29.62
C TYR A 45 6.80 20.33 30.88
N ASN A 46 6.37 19.07 30.75
CA ASN A 46 6.08 18.24 31.90
C ASN A 46 7.37 17.92 32.69
N LYS A 47 7.35 18.19 33.99
CA LYS A 47 8.47 17.92 34.93
C LYS A 47 8.10 16.92 36.04
N SER A 48 6.98 16.22 35.90
CA SER A 48 6.45 15.31 36.92
C SER A 48 6.48 13.85 36.49
N LEU A 49 6.32 13.58 35.19
CA LEU A 49 6.22 12.24 34.64
C LEU A 49 7.59 11.55 34.71
N VAL A 50 7.59 10.36 35.30
CA VAL A 50 8.77 9.52 35.55
C VAL A 50 8.78 8.31 34.63
N SER A 51 7.61 7.77 34.28
CA SER A 51 7.47 6.60 33.41
C SER A 51 6.40 6.83 32.34
N LEU A 52 6.74 6.53 31.09
CA LEU A 52 5.83 6.64 29.95
C LEU A 52 5.85 5.35 29.13
N CYS A 53 4.69 4.68 29.01
CA CYS A 53 4.50 3.53 28.13
C CYS A 53 3.73 3.95 26.88
N LEU A 54 4.36 3.74 25.72
CA LEU A 54 3.83 4.07 24.40
C LEU A 54 3.85 2.84 23.48
N GLU A 55 3.88 1.64 24.04
CA GLU A 55 3.89 0.40 23.28
C GLU A 55 2.73 0.35 22.26
N TRP A 56 2.97 -0.16 21.04
CA TRP A 56 1.92 -0.34 20.00
C TRP A 56 1.19 0.94 19.54
N ASN A 57 1.92 2.05 19.32
CA ASN A 57 1.31 3.29 18.79
C ASN A 57 1.67 3.63 17.34
N GLY A 58 2.73 3.05 16.79
CA GLY A 58 3.16 3.28 15.40
C GLY A 58 3.73 4.68 15.16
N MET A 59 4.35 5.27 16.18
CA MET A 59 4.86 6.65 16.15
C MET A 59 5.93 6.91 15.10
N GLY A 60 6.67 5.87 14.67
CA GLY A 60 7.77 5.98 13.72
C GLY A 60 7.36 5.99 12.23
N MET A 61 6.06 5.95 11.91
CA MET A 61 5.58 5.95 10.53
C MET A 61 5.66 7.31 9.81
N LEU A 62 5.78 8.41 10.56
CA LEU A 62 5.75 9.77 10.03
C LEU A 62 6.95 10.54 10.57
N ASP A 63 7.97 10.71 9.73
CA ASP A 63 9.31 11.14 10.15
C ASP A 63 9.31 12.51 10.85
N ASN A 64 8.61 13.51 10.31
CA ASN A 64 8.61 14.87 10.86
C ASN A 64 8.02 14.96 12.28
N SER A 65 7.03 14.11 12.59
CA SER A 65 6.35 14.16 13.87
C SER A 65 7.17 13.50 14.99
N PHE A 66 8.01 12.52 14.64
CA PHE A 66 8.87 11.81 15.60
C PHE A 66 10.04 12.69 16.06
N ALA A 67 10.59 13.55 15.18
CA ALA A 67 11.63 14.51 15.55
C ALA A 67 11.22 15.42 16.72
N VAL A 68 9.98 15.92 16.71
CA VAL A 68 9.41 16.75 17.80
C VAL A 68 9.30 15.96 19.11
N PHE A 69 8.98 14.66 19.01
CA PHE A 69 8.97 13.76 20.16
C PHE A 69 10.38 13.56 20.72
N CYS A 70 11.38 13.35 19.86
CA CYS A 70 12.79 13.28 20.25
C CYS A 70 13.27 14.57 20.93
N ASP A 71 12.87 15.75 20.44
CA ASP A 71 13.15 17.04 21.11
C ASP A 71 12.51 17.13 22.50
N GLY A 72 11.27 16.66 22.62
CA GLY A 72 10.59 16.50 23.91
C GLY A 72 11.38 15.63 24.88
N VAL A 73 11.75 14.43 24.44
CA VAL A 73 12.55 13.51 25.25
C VAL A 73 13.90 14.15 25.61
N GLY A 74 14.58 14.77 24.65
CA GLY A 74 15.90 15.36 24.85
C GLY A 74 15.97 16.47 25.90
N SER A 75 14.90 17.26 26.04
CA SER A 75 14.80 18.37 26.99
C SER A 75 14.09 18.01 28.31
N ASN A 76 13.51 16.81 28.40
CA ASN A 76 12.80 16.38 29.60
C ASN A 76 13.78 16.01 30.73
N THR A 77 13.51 16.49 31.94
CA THR A 77 14.36 16.29 33.12
C THR A 77 13.77 15.33 34.15
N SER A 78 12.50 14.96 34.05
CA SER A 78 11.81 14.10 35.02
C SER A 78 11.69 12.64 34.58
N LEU A 79 11.59 12.39 33.28
CA LEU A 79 11.35 11.08 32.71
C LEU A 79 12.57 10.17 32.90
N LYS A 80 12.33 9.01 33.53
CA LYS A 80 13.35 8.00 33.86
C LYS A 80 13.18 6.73 33.05
N ALA A 81 11.94 6.36 32.70
CA ALA A 81 11.63 5.16 31.96
C ALA A 81 10.72 5.49 30.76
N LEU A 82 11.14 5.04 29.57
CA LEU A 82 10.40 5.21 28.33
C LEU A 82 10.30 3.88 27.60
N ASP A 83 9.08 3.50 27.27
CA ASP A 83 8.79 2.27 26.52
C ASP A 83 8.20 2.61 25.15
N LEU A 84 8.95 2.28 24.10
CA LEU A 84 8.64 2.51 22.69
C LEU A 84 8.54 1.20 21.90
N ARG A 85 8.22 0.09 22.55
CA ARG A 85 8.09 -1.21 21.88
C ARG A 85 7.03 -1.22 20.78
N ASN A 86 7.30 -1.91 19.66
CA ASN A 86 6.34 -2.04 18.54
C ASN A 86 5.77 -0.69 18.06
N ASN A 87 6.63 0.30 17.83
CA ASN A 87 6.24 1.62 17.33
C ASN A 87 6.62 1.89 15.88
N GLN A 88 7.12 0.88 15.16
CA GLN A 88 7.55 0.98 13.77
C GLN A 88 8.60 2.09 13.57
N ILE A 89 9.50 2.24 14.54
CA ILE A 89 10.58 3.24 14.51
C ILE A 89 11.66 2.77 13.52
N SER A 90 11.95 3.61 12.52
CA SER A 90 12.98 3.37 11.49
C SER A 90 14.39 3.72 11.99
N HIS A 91 15.41 3.33 11.23
CA HIS A 91 16.81 3.65 11.53
C HIS A 91 17.09 5.16 11.55
N ASP A 92 16.40 5.95 10.72
CA ASP A 92 16.51 7.41 10.70
C ASP A 92 15.92 8.01 11.98
N SER A 93 14.71 7.59 12.36
CA SER A 93 14.08 8.00 13.62
C SER A 93 14.91 7.62 14.85
N VAL A 94 15.58 6.45 14.84
CA VAL A 94 16.51 6.06 15.91
C VAL A 94 17.72 6.98 15.95
N THR A 95 18.21 7.46 14.81
CA THR A 95 19.33 8.40 14.74
C THR A 95 18.96 9.74 15.38
N GLU A 96 17.74 10.24 15.13
CA GLU A 96 17.21 11.41 15.80
C GLU A 96 17.05 11.20 17.31
N LEU A 97 16.53 10.03 17.71
CA LEU A 97 16.40 9.67 19.12
C LEU A 97 17.77 9.60 19.80
N ALA A 98 18.77 9.03 19.13
CA ALA A 98 20.15 8.99 19.63
C ALA A 98 20.73 10.40 19.80
N ALA A 99 20.52 11.30 18.84
CA ALA A 99 20.92 12.70 18.96
C ALA A 99 20.24 13.39 20.16
N ALA A 100 18.94 13.14 20.36
CA ALA A 100 18.21 13.64 21.50
C ALA A 100 18.69 13.06 22.84
N LEU A 101 19.07 11.79 22.87
CA LEU A 101 19.57 11.15 24.08
C LEU A 101 20.99 11.60 24.44
N LYS A 102 21.82 12.05 23.49
CA LYS A 102 23.14 12.65 23.81
C LYS A 102 23.01 13.83 24.79
N ARG A 103 21.95 14.63 24.68
CA ARG A 103 21.65 15.76 25.60
C ARG A 103 20.81 15.38 26.82
N ASN A 104 20.12 14.25 26.80
CA ASN A 104 19.29 13.84 27.93
C ASN A 104 20.13 13.12 29.00
N VAL A 105 20.29 13.75 30.16
CA VAL A 105 21.05 13.19 31.31
C VAL A 105 20.16 12.58 32.40
N HIS A 106 18.87 12.36 32.12
CA HIS A 106 17.87 11.98 33.12
C HIS A 106 17.26 10.60 32.88
N LEU A 107 17.08 10.22 31.61
CA LEU A 107 16.51 8.94 31.21
C LEU A 107 17.46 7.80 31.60
N ARG A 108 16.90 6.75 32.20
CA ARG A 108 17.63 5.59 32.74
C ARG A 108 17.31 4.31 32.00
N SER A 109 16.05 4.14 31.62
CA SER A 109 15.55 2.94 30.93
C SER A 109 14.85 3.33 29.64
N LEU A 110 15.27 2.70 28.53
CA LEU A 110 14.65 2.83 27.22
C LEU A 110 14.38 1.45 26.64
N ASP A 111 13.15 1.20 26.25
CA ASP A 111 12.76 -0.04 25.58
C ASP A 111 12.39 0.23 24.12
N LEU A 112 13.17 -0.34 23.19
CA LEU A 112 12.99 -0.20 21.76
C LEU A 112 12.66 -1.54 21.09
N ARG A 113 12.32 -2.60 21.84
CA ARG A 113 12.11 -3.94 21.27
C ARG A 113 11.05 -3.93 20.15
N TRP A 114 11.26 -4.78 19.15
CA TRP A 114 10.36 -4.97 18.01
C TRP A 114 10.10 -3.67 17.22
N ASN A 115 11.16 -2.93 16.89
CA ASN A 115 11.15 -1.85 15.91
C ASN A 115 12.10 -2.20 14.74
N ASN A 116 12.46 -1.23 13.89
CA ASN A 116 13.35 -1.43 12.74
C ASN A 116 14.59 -0.53 12.84
N CYS A 117 15.36 -0.64 13.93
CA CYS A 117 16.57 0.18 14.12
C CYS A 117 17.67 -0.13 13.07
N GLY A 118 17.85 -1.39 12.70
CA GLY A 118 18.86 -1.83 11.74
C GLY A 118 20.30 -1.53 12.17
N LEU A 119 21.25 -1.75 11.25
CA LEU A 119 22.68 -1.49 11.46
C LEU A 119 22.98 -0.01 11.78
N LEU A 120 22.39 0.92 11.03
CA LEU A 120 22.66 2.35 11.18
C LEU A 120 22.13 2.89 12.51
N GLY A 121 20.89 2.54 12.88
CA GLY A 121 20.33 2.92 14.18
C GLY A 121 21.11 2.32 15.35
N GLY A 122 21.57 1.06 15.22
CA GLY A 122 22.47 0.44 16.20
C GLY A 122 23.78 1.21 16.39
N ARG A 123 24.44 1.63 15.30
CA ARG A 123 25.65 2.47 15.38
C ARG A 123 25.38 3.82 16.04
N ALA A 124 24.28 4.48 15.69
CA ALA A 124 23.91 5.77 16.29
C ALA A 124 23.68 5.65 17.81
N LEU A 125 23.02 4.58 18.26
CA LEU A 125 22.83 4.30 19.70
C LEU A 125 24.16 4.02 20.41
N LEU A 126 25.05 3.24 19.79
CA LEU A 126 26.38 2.98 20.33
C LEU A 126 27.20 4.27 20.49
N GLU A 127 27.21 5.12 19.47
CA GLU A 127 27.89 6.42 19.51
C GLU A 127 27.28 7.34 20.59
N MET A 128 25.95 7.33 20.74
CA MET A 128 25.27 8.08 21.80
C MET A 128 25.70 7.62 23.19
N LEU A 129 25.84 6.32 23.44
CA LEU A 129 26.28 5.77 24.74
C LEU A 129 27.74 6.13 25.09
N GLN A 130 28.56 6.52 24.11
CA GLN A 130 29.89 7.05 24.39
C GLN A 130 29.80 8.40 25.12
N SER A 131 28.79 9.23 24.81
CA SER A 131 28.57 10.53 25.46
C SER A 131 27.59 10.43 26.64
N ASN A 132 26.50 9.68 26.49
CA ASN A 132 25.48 9.52 27.52
C ASN A 132 25.92 8.49 28.58
N LYS A 133 26.02 8.95 29.82
CA LYS A 133 26.44 8.13 30.97
C LYS A 133 25.31 7.81 31.94
N THR A 134 24.08 8.15 31.58
CA THR A 134 22.91 8.04 32.47
C THR A 134 22.00 6.89 32.09
N LEU A 135 21.92 6.55 30.81
CA LEU A 135 21.13 5.43 30.31
C LEU A 135 21.80 4.12 30.73
N SER A 136 21.14 3.38 31.62
CA SER A 136 21.63 2.15 32.24
C SER A 136 20.82 0.91 31.85
N ARG A 137 19.72 1.08 31.11
CA ARG A 137 18.96 -0.03 30.52
C ARG A 137 18.49 0.35 29.11
N LEU A 138 18.87 -0.46 28.13
CA LEU A 138 18.48 -0.30 26.74
C LEU A 138 18.14 -1.68 26.14
N GLU A 139 16.88 -1.87 25.78
CA GLU A 139 16.38 -3.15 25.23
C GLU A 139 16.18 -3.04 23.71
N LEU A 140 16.86 -3.90 22.95
CA LEU A 140 16.89 -3.85 21.48
C LEU A 140 16.48 -5.15 20.78
N ALA A 141 15.95 -6.14 21.51
CA ALA A 141 15.49 -7.40 20.92
C ALA A 141 14.50 -7.17 19.76
N GLY A 142 14.71 -7.87 18.63
CA GLY A 142 13.83 -7.77 17.46
C GLY A 142 14.02 -6.53 16.58
N ASN A 143 15.18 -5.86 16.62
CA ASN A 143 15.48 -4.64 15.82
C ASN A 143 16.43 -4.82 14.63
N ASN A 144 16.78 -6.07 14.29
CA ASN A 144 17.72 -6.39 13.21
C ASN A 144 19.09 -5.67 13.33
N VAL A 145 19.57 -5.48 14.56
CA VAL A 145 20.89 -4.91 14.85
C VAL A 145 21.92 -6.05 14.84
N PRO A 146 23.06 -5.90 14.15
CA PRO A 146 24.13 -6.91 14.16
C PRO A 146 24.66 -7.24 15.56
N SER A 147 25.01 -8.52 15.77
CA SER A 147 25.35 -9.06 17.10
C SER A 147 26.61 -8.46 17.73
N ASP A 148 27.58 -8.04 16.91
CA ASP A 148 28.80 -7.35 17.30
C ASP A 148 28.49 -5.96 17.90
N ILE A 149 27.56 -5.23 17.29
CA ILE A 149 27.09 -3.94 17.79
C ILE A 149 26.26 -4.13 19.05
N LEU A 150 25.38 -5.13 19.10
CA LEU A 150 24.58 -5.42 20.29
C LEU A 150 25.48 -5.69 21.50
N LYS A 151 26.50 -6.55 21.37
CA LYS A 151 27.48 -6.80 22.45
C LYS A 151 28.20 -5.52 22.90
N SER A 152 28.53 -4.65 21.95
CA SER A 152 29.19 -3.37 22.25
C SER A 152 28.25 -2.43 23.02
N ILE A 153 26.97 -2.38 22.63
CA ILE A 153 25.92 -1.64 23.32
C ILE A 153 25.70 -2.20 24.72
N GLU A 154 25.55 -3.52 24.87
CA GLU A 154 25.40 -4.19 26.17
C GLU A 154 26.56 -3.85 27.11
N THR A 155 27.81 -3.91 26.61
CA THR A 155 28.99 -3.53 27.40
C THR A 155 28.95 -2.05 27.82
N ALA A 156 28.56 -1.15 26.92
CA ALA A 156 28.45 0.27 27.24
C ALA A 156 27.35 0.58 28.25
N VAL A 157 26.21 -0.10 28.15
CA VAL A 157 25.07 0.01 29.08
C VAL A 157 25.45 -0.57 30.45
N GLN A 158 26.14 -1.71 30.50
CA GLN A 158 26.65 -2.30 31.74
C GLN A 158 27.59 -1.34 32.47
N ASN A 159 28.53 -0.72 31.75
CA ASN A 159 29.43 0.29 32.32
C ASN A 159 28.65 1.49 32.92
N ASN A 160 27.54 1.89 32.30
CA ASN A 160 26.69 2.95 32.84
C ASN A 160 25.92 2.49 34.09
N GLU A 161 25.44 1.25 34.12
CA GLU A 161 24.79 0.65 35.28
C GLU A 161 25.75 0.52 36.48
N ASP A 162 26.97 0.06 36.25
CA ASP A 162 28.01 -0.05 37.28
C ASP A 162 28.36 1.33 37.85
N ARG A 163 28.51 2.34 36.98
CA ARG A 163 28.72 3.73 37.40
C ARG A 163 27.56 4.24 38.25
N GLN A 164 26.32 3.94 37.87
CA GLN A 164 25.15 4.35 38.64
C GLN A 164 25.13 3.69 40.02
N THR A 165 25.46 2.41 40.08
CA THR A 165 25.56 1.66 41.35
C THR A 165 26.60 2.27 42.29
N ILE A 166 27.79 2.60 41.77
CA ILE A 166 28.85 3.27 42.54
C ILE A 166 28.39 4.64 43.04
N VAL A 167 27.72 5.43 42.20
CA VAL A 167 27.19 6.75 42.59
C VAL A 167 26.14 6.61 43.70
N ASP A 168 25.21 5.66 43.56
CA ASP A 168 24.16 5.43 44.56
C ASP A 168 24.73 4.95 45.90
N GLU A 169 25.74 4.08 45.87
CA GLU A 169 26.46 3.65 47.08
C GLU A 169 27.21 4.80 47.74
N ASN A 170 27.93 5.62 46.96
CA ASN A 170 28.63 6.80 47.49
C ASN A 170 27.66 7.82 48.08
N GLN A 171 26.50 8.04 47.45
CA GLN A 171 25.49 8.93 47.98
C GLN A 171 24.91 8.42 49.31
N LYS A 172 24.63 7.10 49.42
CA LYS A 172 24.20 6.47 50.68
C LYS A 172 25.26 6.59 51.77
N ARG A 173 26.54 6.37 51.45
CA ARG A 173 27.67 6.54 52.39
C ARG A 173 27.77 7.98 52.87
N THR A 174 27.72 8.96 51.96
CA THR A 174 27.73 10.39 52.29
C THR A 174 26.56 10.77 53.19
N GLN A 175 25.34 10.31 52.91
CA GLN A 175 24.18 10.54 53.77
C GLN A 175 24.36 9.94 55.17
N THR A 176 24.93 8.74 55.26
CA THR A 176 25.20 8.06 56.53
C THR A 176 26.25 8.83 57.34
N MET A 177 27.34 9.25 56.70
CA MET A 177 28.37 10.09 57.34
C MET A 177 27.81 11.43 57.79
N ALA A 178 27.02 12.11 56.96
CA ALA A 178 26.37 13.38 57.33
C ALA A 178 25.39 13.24 58.51
N LYS A 179 24.75 12.07 58.65
CA LYS A 179 23.97 11.75 59.85
C LYS A 179 24.88 11.60 61.07
N HIS A 180 25.95 10.81 60.97
CA HIS A 180 26.89 10.61 62.08
C HIS A 180 27.56 11.91 62.54
N ILE A 181 27.92 12.80 61.61
CA ILE A 181 28.48 14.13 61.94
C ILE A 181 27.46 14.94 62.74
N ARG A 182 26.21 15.01 62.30
CA ARG A 182 25.15 15.72 63.04
C ARG A 182 24.91 15.13 64.44
N ASP A 183 24.93 13.80 64.56
CA ASP A 183 24.75 13.12 65.83
C ASP A 183 25.94 13.41 66.78
N LEU A 184 27.17 13.41 66.27
CA LEU A 184 28.38 13.79 67.02
C LEU A 184 28.39 15.27 67.44
N GLU A 185 27.97 16.18 66.55
CA GLU A 185 27.84 17.61 66.86
C GLU A 185 26.84 17.83 68.01
N LEU A 186 25.72 17.10 67.99
CA LEU A 186 24.73 17.15 69.05
C LEU A 186 25.30 16.64 70.38
N ASP A 187 25.99 15.49 70.37
CA ASP A 187 26.61 14.92 71.58
C ASP A 187 27.69 15.85 72.16
N LYS A 188 28.54 16.44 71.30
CA LYS A 188 29.55 17.43 71.73
C LYS A 188 28.93 18.68 72.32
N LYS A 189 27.81 19.15 71.75
CA LYS A 189 27.08 20.30 72.29
C LYS A 189 26.46 19.99 73.66
N LEU A 190 25.94 18.78 73.86
CA LEU A 190 25.45 18.33 75.17
C LEU A 190 26.57 18.24 76.19
N GLN A 191 27.72 17.67 75.83
CA GLN A 191 28.92 17.61 76.68
C GLN A 191 29.43 19.00 77.06
N LEU A 192 29.49 19.93 76.11
CA LEU A 192 29.90 21.31 76.36
C LEU A 192 28.94 22.01 77.33
N ASN A 193 27.63 21.82 77.15
CA ASN A 193 26.63 22.37 78.06
C ASN A 193 26.78 21.78 79.47
N ASP A 194 27.00 20.48 79.60
CA ASP A 194 27.20 19.84 80.91
C ASP A 194 28.46 20.37 81.62
N LEU A 195 29.56 20.55 80.88
CA LEU A 195 30.77 21.19 81.39
C LEU A 195 30.52 22.64 81.82
N LEU A 196 29.80 23.44 81.02
CA LEU A 196 29.43 24.80 81.38
C LEU A 196 28.61 24.83 82.67
N THR A 197 27.62 23.94 82.83
CA THR A 197 26.86 23.85 84.08
C THR A 197 27.73 23.44 85.28
N THR A 198 28.74 22.63 85.05
CA THR A 198 29.69 22.20 86.09
C THR A 198 30.60 23.36 86.51
N ILE A 199 31.11 24.14 85.54
CA ILE A 199 31.88 25.36 85.78
C ILE A 199 31.04 26.37 86.57
N ASP A 200 29.79 26.62 86.18
CA ASP A 200 28.89 27.53 86.89
C ASP A 200 28.65 27.08 88.34
N LYS A 201 28.50 25.77 88.58
CA LYS A 201 28.38 25.23 89.95
C LYS A 201 29.67 25.44 90.74
N GLN A 202 30.84 25.19 90.15
CA GLN A 202 32.14 25.41 90.79
C GLN A 202 32.39 26.88 91.09
N GLU A 203 32.09 27.79 90.16
CA GLU A 203 32.16 29.24 90.39
C GLU A 203 31.27 29.69 91.54
N ASN A 204 30.03 29.20 91.59
CA ASN A 204 29.11 29.54 92.67
C ASN A 204 29.58 29.00 94.03
N MET A 205 30.15 27.80 94.06
CA MET A 205 30.78 27.25 95.26
C MET A 205 31.99 28.08 95.67
N MET A 206 32.89 28.42 94.74
CA MET A 206 34.04 29.29 95.01
C MET A 206 33.60 30.66 95.52
N LYS A 207 32.61 31.32 94.91
CA LYS A 207 32.06 32.60 95.38
C LYS A 207 31.52 32.50 96.81
N LYS A 208 30.85 31.39 97.17
CA LYS A 208 30.41 31.12 98.55
C LYS A 208 31.61 30.96 99.50
N THR A 209 32.58 30.12 99.14
CA THR A 209 33.78 29.86 99.97
C THR A 209 34.59 31.14 100.17
N THR A 210 34.81 31.92 99.11
CA THR A 210 35.50 33.21 99.19
C THR A 210 34.76 34.16 100.13
N ARG A 211 33.43 34.30 100.00
CA ARG A 211 32.60 35.11 100.92
C ARG A 211 32.77 34.68 102.38
N THR A 212 32.71 33.38 102.67
CA THR A 212 32.89 32.87 104.04
C THR A 212 34.30 33.14 104.58
N SER A 213 35.33 32.96 103.74
CA SER A 213 36.71 33.26 104.13
C SER A 213 36.92 34.75 104.35
N THR A 214 36.31 35.63 103.54
CA THR A 214 36.41 37.09 103.74
C THR A 214 35.74 37.51 105.05
N GLN A 215 34.58 36.92 105.37
CA GLN A 215 33.91 37.15 106.66
C GLN A 215 34.76 36.68 107.85
N GLN A 216 35.39 35.51 107.76
CA GLN A 216 36.31 35.01 108.80
C GLN A 216 37.52 35.94 108.98
N ILE A 217 38.17 36.36 107.89
CA ILE A 217 39.29 37.32 107.95
C ILE A 217 38.84 38.63 108.61
N GLY A 218 37.67 39.16 108.24
CA GLY A 218 37.10 40.35 108.87
C GLY A 218 36.90 40.19 110.38
N SER A 219 36.37 39.05 110.83
CA SER A 219 36.17 38.78 112.26
C SER A 219 37.49 38.67 113.04
N LEU A 220 38.52 38.05 112.45
CA LEU A 220 39.85 37.96 113.04
C LEU A 220 40.55 39.32 113.12
N GLN A 221 40.32 40.19 112.13
CA GLN A 221 40.85 41.55 112.13
C GLN A 221 40.29 42.38 113.29
N VAL A 222 38.98 42.31 113.53
CA VAL A 222 38.34 43.00 114.67
C VAL A 222 38.92 42.52 115.99
N ALA A 223 39.07 41.21 116.19
CA ALA A 223 39.66 40.63 117.40
C ALA A 223 41.13 41.07 117.62
N LEU A 224 41.90 41.25 116.53
CA LEU A 224 43.27 41.73 116.61
C LEU A 224 43.33 43.19 117.07
N ASP A 225 42.44 44.04 116.56
CA ASP A 225 42.39 45.46 116.89
C ASP A 225 41.92 45.69 118.34
N GLU A 226 40.96 44.89 118.84
CA GLU A 226 40.58 44.87 120.26
C GLU A 226 41.78 44.52 121.16
N ARG A 227 42.58 43.53 120.75
CA ARG A 227 43.75 43.08 121.53
C ARG A 227 44.87 44.12 121.53
N LYS A 228 45.07 44.86 120.43
CA LYS A 228 45.97 46.02 120.36
C LYS A 228 45.51 47.15 121.29
N GLY A 229 44.20 47.42 121.33
CA GLY A 229 43.62 48.42 122.23
C GLY A 229 43.88 48.10 123.71
N ALA A 230 43.73 46.83 124.10
CA ALA A 230 44.02 46.37 125.46
C ALA A 230 45.51 46.53 125.84
N PHE A 231 46.43 46.25 124.91
CA PHE A 231 47.87 46.40 125.13
C PHE A 231 48.27 47.85 125.40
N ASN A 232 47.72 48.79 124.62
CA ASN A 232 48.00 50.22 124.78
C ASN A 232 47.48 50.77 126.13
N SER A 233 46.36 50.26 126.64
CA SER A 233 45.87 50.62 127.97
C SER A 233 46.78 50.13 129.10
N LEU A 234 47.38 48.95 128.94
CA LEU A 234 48.32 48.39 129.92
C LEU A 234 49.63 49.19 129.98
N ALA A 235 50.14 49.62 128.83
CA ALA A 235 51.35 50.45 128.75
C ALA A 235 51.20 51.79 129.51
N ALA A 236 50.00 52.41 129.45
CA ALA A 236 49.72 53.66 130.16
C ALA A 236 49.72 53.51 131.70
N LYS A 237 49.32 52.34 132.22
CA LYS A 237 49.31 52.07 133.68
C LYS A 237 50.70 51.87 134.25
N LEU A 238 51.62 51.29 133.47
CA LEU A 238 53.00 51.07 133.88
C LEU A 238 53.74 52.40 134.12
N SER A 239 53.52 53.38 133.25
CA SER A 239 54.15 54.70 133.32
C SER A 239 53.72 55.54 134.54
N MET A 240 52.56 55.26 135.15
CA MET A 240 52.09 55.96 136.36
C MET A 240 52.69 55.40 137.65
N ALA A 241 53.10 54.13 137.68
CA ALA A 241 53.71 53.51 138.86
C ALA A 241 55.19 53.91 139.02
N GLU A 242 55.86 54.21 137.91
CA GLU A 242 57.27 54.63 137.90
C GLU A 242 57.48 56.04 138.48
N THR A 243 56.45 56.89 138.50
CA THR A 243 56.52 58.26 139.04
C THR A 243 56.25 58.36 140.55
N GLU A 244 55.62 57.37 141.18
CA GLU A 244 55.38 57.36 142.64
C GLU A 244 56.60 56.90 143.46
N LEU A 245 57.52 56.13 142.86
CA LEU A 245 58.70 55.58 143.54
C LEU A 245 59.80 56.64 143.80
N ALA A 246 59.89 57.66 142.93
CA ALA A 246 60.95 58.67 142.97
C ALA A 246 60.83 59.70 144.13
N LEU A 247 59.68 59.76 144.82
CA LEU A 247 59.40 60.74 145.89
C LEU A 247 59.65 60.19 147.31
N SER A 248 59.99 58.90 147.45
CA SER A 248 60.14 58.21 148.74
C SER A 248 61.59 58.19 149.27
N GLU A 249 62.60 58.39 148.43
CA GLU A 249 64.00 58.06 148.78
C GLU A 249 64.77 59.19 149.48
N GLN A 250 64.24 60.41 149.53
CA GLN A 250 65.02 61.58 149.97
C GLN A 250 64.84 62.00 151.44
N LYS A 251 64.12 61.21 152.26
CA LYS A 251 63.75 61.62 153.64
C LYS A 251 64.28 60.76 154.80
N VAL A 252 65.18 59.81 154.55
CA VAL A 252 65.85 59.05 155.63
C VAL A 252 67.34 59.37 155.69
N SER A 253 67.61 60.68 155.70
CA SER A 253 68.45 61.32 156.70
C SER A 253 69.17 60.39 157.68
N ASP A 254 70.44 60.70 157.89
CA ASP A 254 71.09 60.56 159.19
C ASP A 254 71.41 59.14 159.65
N SER A 255 72.61 58.67 159.29
CA SER A 255 73.57 58.24 160.32
C SER A 255 74.97 58.17 159.75
N ASN A 256 75.53 59.37 159.61
CA ASN A 256 76.87 59.75 159.19
C ASN A 256 78.00 59.22 160.12
N SER A 257 77.79 58.10 160.82
CA SER A 257 78.65 57.61 161.91
C SER A 257 79.13 56.17 161.73
N THR A 258 78.57 55.41 160.78
CA THR A 258 79.11 54.11 160.33
C THR A 258 80.10 54.24 159.16
N MET A 259 80.28 55.47 158.66
CA MET A 259 81.16 55.87 157.54
C MET A 259 82.64 55.45 157.71
N ASN A 260 83.14 55.35 158.93
CA ASN A 260 84.56 55.07 159.15
C ASN A 260 84.92 53.59 159.32
N ARG A 261 83.93 52.68 159.44
CA ARG A 261 84.20 51.24 159.51
C ARG A 261 83.93 50.51 158.18
N LEU A 262 83.15 51.11 157.29
CA LEU A 262 82.85 50.61 155.94
C LEU A 262 83.91 50.94 154.87
N LYS A 263 84.89 51.81 155.16
CA LYS A 263 85.92 52.20 154.18
C LYS A 263 86.86 51.05 153.80
N ILE A 264 87.01 50.06 154.68
CA ILE A 264 87.87 48.89 154.47
C ILE A 264 87.11 47.80 153.67
N ASP A 265 85.82 47.58 153.95
CA ASP A 265 85.01 46.60 153.20
C ASP A 265 84.58 47.11 151.79
N MET A 266 84.53 48.42 151.58
CA MET A 266 84.17 49.02 150.29
C MET A 266 85.24 48.84 149.20
N GLN A 267 86.51 48.62 149.57
CA GLN A 267 87.58 48.34 148.59
C GLN A 267 87.45 46.95 147.97
N GLU A 268 86.86 45.99 148.68
CA GLU A 268 86.66 44.61 148.20
C GLU A 268 85.36 44.48 147.38
N MET A 269 84.30 45.22 147.74
CA MET A 269 83.03 45.24 146.99
C MET A 269 83.13 45.95 145.63
N VAL A 270 83.93 47.03 145.52
CA VAL A 270 84.13 47.75 144.25
C VAL A 270 84.80 46.86 143.19
N ALA A 271 85.73 46.00 143.59
CA ALA A 271 86.40 45.08 142.66
C ALA A 271 85.42 44.04 142.08
N ASN A 272 84.50 43.53 142.89
CA ASN A 272 83.49 42.56 142.43
C ASN A 272 82.39 43.22 141.58
N HIS A 273 81.94 44.44 141.94
CA HIS A 273 80.95 45.18 141.14
C HIS A 273 81.48 45.63 139.78
N VAL A 274 82.77 45.99 139.67
CA VAL A 274 83.39 46.33 138.37
C VAL A 274 83.41 45.12 137.43
N ASN A 275 83.65 43.92 137.96
CA ASN A 275 83.65 42.68 137.17
C ASN A 275 82.24 42.26 136.73
N GLU A 276 81.22 42.47 137.57
CA GLU A 276 79.82 42.16 137.24
C GLU A 276 79.21 43.17 136.25
N ILE A 277 79.52 44.45 136.39
CA ILE A 277 79.16 45.50 135.42
C ILE A 277 79.82 45.22 134.07
N ARG A 278 81.06 44.71 134.04
CA ARG A 278 81.73 44.33 132.78
C ARG A 278 81.03 43.17 132.08
N ARG A 279 80.62 42.12 132.80
CA ARG A 279 79.83 41.02 132.23
C ARG A 279 78.47 41.48 131.70
N MET A 280 77.71 42.26 132.48
CA MET A 280 76.42 42.77 132.00
C MET A 280 76.56 43.69 130.79
N LYS A 281 77.66 44.45 130.67
CA LYS A 281 77.95 45.25 129.45
C LYS A 281 78.29 44.38 128.25
N GLU A 282 79.05 43.31 128.43
CA GLU A 282 79.35 42.34 127.35
C GLU A 282 78.08 41.59 126.90
N ASP A 283 77.21 41.17 127.82
CA ASP A 283 75.94 40.50 127.49
C ASP A 283 74.96 41.44 126.77
N ARG A 284 74.83 42.70 127.23
CA ARG A 284 74.02 43.72 126.53
C ARG A 284 74.54 44.00 125.13
N ALA A 285 75.86 44.12 124.97
CA ALA A 285 76.47 44.36 123.67
C ALA A 285 76.22 43.19 122.70
N ASN A 286 76.27 41.95 123.20
CA ASN A 286 75.97 40.76 122.38
C ASN A 286 74.50 40.69 121.96
N GLU A 287 73.57 41.05 122.85
CA GLU A 287 72.14 41.05 122.56
C GLU A 287 71.75 42.17 121.59
N GLU A 288 72.35 43.36 121.74
CA GLU A 288 72.23 44.48 120.81
C GLU A 288 72.74 44.11 119.41
N LEU A 289 73.87 43.39 119.32
CA LEU A 289 74.43 42.92 118.05
C LEU A 289 73.53 41.88 117.36
N LYS A 290 72.84 41.05 118.13
CA LYS A 290 71.86 40.09 117.61
C LYS A 290 70.60 40.77 117.07
N LEU A 291 70.07 41.74 117.81
CA LEU A 291 68.92 42.54 117.37
C LEU A 291 69.24 43.37 116.12
N LEU A 292 70.43 43.97 116.05
CA LEU A 292 70.89 44.69 114.85
C LEU A 292 70.96 43.78 113.62
N LYS A 293 71.37 42.51 113.80
CA LYS A 293 71.41 41.53 112.72
C LYS A 293 70.00 41.15 112.24
N GLU A 294 69.06 40.92 113.16
CA GLU A 294 67.66 40.62 112.81
C GLU A 294 66.95 41.81 112.13
N ILE A 295 67.26 43.04 112.54
CA ILE A 295 66.81 44.28 111.89
C ILE A 295 67.36 44.36 110.46
N SER A 296 68.64 44.07 110.26
CA SER A 296 69.25 44.04 108.91
C SER A 296 68.57 43.01 108.01
N GLU A 297 68.36 41.77 108.51
CA GLU A 297 67.75 40.70 107.73
C GLU A 297 66.27 40.99 107.36
N THR A 298 65.54 41.68 108.25
CA THR A 298 64.16 42.12 107.95
C THR A 298 64.12 43.31 106.99
N GLN A 299 65.08 44.24 107.07
CA GLN A 299 65.24 45.32 106.08
C GLN A 299 65.50 44.77 104.68
N ASP A 300 66.39 43.77 104.55
CA ASP A 300 66.70 43.15 103.26
C ASP A 300 65.46 42.45 102.65
N LYS A 301 64.67 41.74 103.46
CA LYS A 301 63.42 41.12 103.01
C LYS A 301 62.38 42.15 102.58
N ASN A 302 62.25 43.26 103.31
CA ASN A 302 61.33 44.35 102.94
C ASN A 302 61.73 44.98 101.60
N MET A 303 63.03 45.18 101.38
CA MET A 303 63.54 45.71 100.12
C MET A 303 63.25 44.76 98.95
N GLN A 304 63.42 43.44 99.13
CA GLN A 304 63.08 42.45 98.12
C GLN A 304 61.58 42.42 97.78
N LEU A 305 60.72 42.53 98.80
CA LEU A 305 59.28 42.57 98.60
C LEU A 305 58.84 43.86 97.89
N GLN A 306 59.42 45.02 98.24
CA GLN A 306 59.17 46.28 97.52
C GLN A 306 59.53 46.17 96.04
N ASN A 307 60.71 45.65 95.72
CA ASN A 307 61.11 45.44 94.31
C ASN A 307 60.13 44.51 93.56
N LYS A 308 59.62 43.46 94.22
CA LYS A 308 58.63 42.55 93.64
C LYS A 308 57.30 43.24 93.36
N VAL A 309 56.87 44.12 94.26
CA VAL A 309 55.63 44.91 94.09
C VAL A 309 55.79 45.88 92.93
N GLU A 310 56.91 46.60 92.84
CA GLU A 310 57.19 47.49 91.72
C GLU A 310 57.21 46.75 90.36
N ASP A 311 57.80 45.55 90.30
CA ASP A 311 57.81 44.73 89.09
C ASP A 311 56.40 44.27 88.68
N LEU A 312 55.55 43.94 89.64
CA LEU A 312 54.15 43.56 89.39
C LEU A 312 53.32 44.75 88.92
N ASP A 313 53.52 45.93 89.51
CA ASP A 313 52.83 47.16 89.11
C ASP A 313 53.22 47.57 87.68
N ARG A 314 54.50 47.45 87.31
CA ARG A 314 54.96 47.69 85.93
C ARG A 314 54.30 46.72 84.94
N LYS A 315 54.19 45.43 85.29
CA LYS A 315 53.51 44.43 84.44
C LYS A 315 52.01 44.70 84.31
N CYS A 316 51.35 45.13 85.38
CA CYS A 316 49.94 45.48 85.35
C CYS A 316 49.68 46.68 84.43
N HIS A 317 50.53 47.72 84.49
CA HIS A 317 50.46 48.87 83.60
C HIS A 317 50.66 48.47 82.13
N GLN A 318 51.66 47.64 81.83
CA GLN A 318 51.89 47.15 80.47
C GLN A 318 50.69 46.36 79.92
N GLN A 319 50.04 45.54 80.74
CA GLN A 319 48.84 44.82 80.33
C GLN A 319 47.63 45.74 80.13
N GLN A 320 47.50 46.81 80.92
CA GLN A 320 46.46 47.82 80.73
C GLN A 320 46.62 48.58 79.42
N GLU A 321 47.85 48.98 79.06
CA GLU A 321 48.14 49.60 77.76
C GLU A 321 47.79 48.66 76.60
N GLN A 322 48.19 47.39 76.67
CA GLN A 322 47.85 46.40 75.64
C GLN A 322 46.33 46.21 75.48
N LEU A 323 45.59 46.19 76.59
CA LEU A 323 44.13 46.10 76.55
C LEU A 323 43.49 47.34 75.93
N TYR A 324 44.06 48.52 76.16
CA TYR A 324 43.61 49.76 75.54
C TYR A 324 43.80 49.72 74.02
N ASP A 325 44.99 49.35 73.56
CA ASP A 325 45.31 49.22 72.13
C ASP A 325 44.40 48.21 71.42
N PHE A 326 44.16 47.05 72.04
CA PHE A 326 43.25 46.05 71.47
C PHE A 326 41.81 46.57 71.41
N LYS A 327 41.37 47.31 72.42
CA LYS A 327 40.02 47.88 72.43
C LYS A 327 39.85 48.90 71.30
N GLU A 328 40.87 49.72 71.04
CA GLU A 328 40.87 50.68 69.94
C GLU A 328 40.81 49.96 68.58
N GLN A 329 41.62 48.91 68.38
CA GLN A 329 41.58 48.10 67.16
C GLN A 329 40.22 47.43 66.92
N VAL A 330 39.60 46.89 67.97
CA VAL A 330 38.25 46.30 67.86
C VAL A 330 37.23 47.37 67.44
N THR A 331 37.27 48.56 68.04
CA THR A 331 36.35 49.64 67.66
C THR A 331 36.56 50.11 66.22
N HIS A 332 37.82 50.17 65.75
CA HIS A 332 38.13 50.50 64.37
C HIS A 332 37.64 49.42 63.40
N LEU A 333 37.89 48.14 63.68
CA LEU A 333 37.42 47.05 62.83
C LEU A 333 35.90 47.01 62.78
N GLN A 334 35.23 47.28 63.89
CA GLN A 334 33.77 47.30 63.97
C GLN A 334 33.18 48.45 63.14
N SER A 335 33.80 49.63 63.16
CA SER A 335 33.36 50.77 62.32
C SER A 335 33.57 50.49 60.83
N GLU A 336 34.70 49.90 60.44
CA GLU A 336 34.95 49.48 59.05
C GLU A 336 33.92 48.45 58.56
N LEU A 337 33.58 47.47 59.41
CA LEU A 337 32.62 46.43 59.05
C LEU A 337 31.22 47.02 58.86
N THR A 338 30.81 47.96 59.72
CA THR A 338 29.54 48.67 59.54
C THR A 338 29.51 49.51 58.26
N LEU A 339 30.61 50.19 57.91
CA LEU A 339 30.70 50.97 56.68
C LEU A 339 30.68 50.09 55.43
N LYS A 340 31.40 48.95 55.43
CA LYS A 340 31.34 48.00 54.33
C LYS A 340 29.95 47.38 54.19
N GLY A 341 29.30 47.06 55.31
CA GLY A 341 27.91 46.57 55.32
C GLY A 341 26.95 47.53 54.62
N SER A 342 26.97 48.82 54.98
CA SER A 342 26.09 49.82 54.36
C SER A 342 26.38 50.01 52.87
N GLN A 343 27.64 49.99 52.46
CA GLN A 343 28.02 50.06 51.03
C GLN A 343 27.53 48.86 50.22
N PHE A 344 27.55 47.65 50.80
CA PHE A 344 27.00 46.46 50.14
C PHE A 344 25.49 46.53 50.01
N ASP A 345 24.79 46.98 51.06
CA ASP A 345 23.34 47.15 51.03
C ASP A 345 22.90 48.17 49.96
N GLU A 346 23.62 49.28 49.83
CA GLU A 346 23.35 50.30 48.81
C GLU A 346 23.59 49.76 47.39
N ARG A 347 24.70 49.05 47.15
CA ARG A 347 24.97 48.39 45.85
C ARG A 347 23.91 47.36 45.52
N LEU A 348 23.50 46.55 46.49
CA LEU A 348 22.45 45.55 46.31
C LEU A 348 21.10 46.21 45.96
N ALA A 349 20.78 47.34 46.59
CA ALA A 349 19.57 48.10 46.27
C ALA A 349 19.60 48.66 44.83
N GLN A 350 20.74 49.20 44.40
CA GLN A 350 20.92 49.70 43.03
C GLN A 350 20.83 48.59 41.97
N GLU A 351 21.47 47.44 42.21
CA GLU A 351 21.37 46.24 41.35
C GLU A 351 19.92 45.75 41.22
N LYS A 352 19.20 45.67 42.34
CA LYS A 352 17.77 45.30 42.34
C LYS A 352 16.92 46.24 41.51
N LEU A 353 17.19 47.55 41.56
CA LEU A 353 16.47 48.54 40.77
C LEU A 353 16.74 48.36 39.27
N ARG A 354 18.02 48.24 38.88
CA ARG A 354 18.42 48.01 37.48
C ARG A 354 17.82 46.72 36.92
N HIS A 355 17.83 45.65 37.71
CA HIS A 355 17.23 44.39 37.29
C HIS A 355 15.71 44.53 37.07
N LYS A 356 15.02 45.26 37.95
CA LYS A 356 13.58 45.52 37.80
C LYS A 356 13.25 46.35 36.56
N GLU A 357 14.07 47.34 36.21
CA GLU A 357 13.93 48.12 34.98
C GLU A 357 14.17 47.25 33.74
N SER A 358 15.26 46.48 33.71
CA SER A 358 15.57 45.55 32.62
C SER A 358 14.46 44.51 32.38
N MET A 359 13.86 43.98 33.46
CA MET A 359 12.72 43.07 33.36
C MET A 359 11.49 43.73 32.74
N ARG A 360 11.19 44.99 33.09
CA ARG A 360 10.09 45.75 32.49
C ARG A 360 10.31 45.99 31.00
N ASP A 361 11.52 46.38 30.61
CA ASP A 361 11.86 46.61 29.20
C ASP A 361 11.75 45.33 28.38
N GLN A 362 12.20 44.20 28.93
CA GLN A 362 12.09 42.90 28.28
C GLN A 362 10.62 42.45 28.14
N GLU A 363 9.78 42.75 29.13
CA GLU A 363 8.34 42.46 29.08
C GLU A 363 7.62 43.32 28.04
N GLN A 364 7.94 44.62 27.97
CA GLN A 364 7.42 45.51 26.92
C GLN A 364 7.84 45.08 25.52
N TYR A 365 9.10 44.64 25.34
CA TYR A 365 9.58 44.13 24.07
C TYR A 365 8.82 42.87 23.65
N LYS A 366 8.67 41.90 24.56
CA LYS A 366 7.88 40.68 24.31
C LYS A 366 6.43 41.00 23.96
N GLN A 367 5.82 41.98 24.62
CA GLN A 367 4.44 42.38 24.36
C GLN A 367 4.28 43.02 22.97
N LYS A 368 5.23 43.84 22.54
CA LYS A 368 5.27 44.39 21.17
C LYS A 368 5.47 43.29 20.13
N GLU A 369 6.40 42.37 20.36
CA GLU A 369 6.69 41.28 19.43
C GLU A 369 5.49 40.33 19.29
N MET A 370 4.85 39.98 20.40
CA MET A 370 3.62 39.20 20.42
C MET A 370 2.48 39.89 19.66
N SER A 371 2.35 41.22 19.81
CA SER A 371 1.34 42.00 19.09
C SER A 371 1.59 42.00 17.58
N ARG A 372 2.86 42.12 17.17
CA ARG A 372 3.26 42.05 15.76
C ARG A 372 3.00 40.67 15.16
N ILE A 373 3.40 39.59 15.84
CA ILE A 373 3.17 38.21 15.38
C ILE A 373 1.67 37.94 15.28
N LYS A 374 0.86 38.43 16.22
CA LYS A 374 -0.60 38.30 16.17
C LYS A 374 -1.17 38.97 14.91
N GLN A 375 -0.74 40.19 14.60
CA GLN A 375 -1.18 40.92 13.40
C GLN A 375 -0.75 40.21 12.10
N GLU A 376 0.50 39.75 12.02
CA GLU A 376 1.00 38.97 10.87
C GLU A 376 0.20 37.65 10.70
N GLY A 377 -0.19 37.02 11.81
CA GLY A 377 -1.05 35.84 11.81
C GLY A 377 -2.46 36.14 11.29
N GLU A 378 -3.09 37.23 11.75
CA GLU A 378 -4.41 37.67 11.29
C GLU A 378 -4.42 38.01 9.79
N ASP A 379 -3.37 38.69 9.30
CA ASP A 379 -3.20 39.02 7.88
C ASP A 379 -3.03 37.76 7.01
N MET A 380 -2.22 36.79 7.44
CA MET A 380 -2.10 35.52 6.70
C MET A 380 -3.37 34.70 6.74
N GLU A 381 -4.11 34.71 7.85
CA GLU A 381 -5.41 34.05 7.91
C GLU A 381 -6.40 34.66 6.91
N ARG A 382 -6.41 35.99 6.76
CA ARG A 382 -7.23 36.68 5.76
C ARG A 382 -6.84 36.26 4.34
N ILE A 383 -5.54 36.25 4.02
CA ILE A 383 -5.04 35.84 2.70
C ILE A 383 -5.41 34.39 2.37
N LEU A 384 -5.29 33.48 3.35
CA LEU A 384 -5.65 32.09 3.17
C LEU A 384 -7.15 31.91 2.96
N ARG A 385 -8.00 32.63 3.70
CA ARG A 385 -9.46 32.64 3.49
C ARG A 385 -9.81 33.11 2.08
N ASP A 386 -9.20 34.19 1.59
CA ASP A 386 -9.41 34.69 0.22
C ASP A 386 -8.94 33.69 -0.85
N ARG A 387 -7.90 32.91 -0.56
CA ARG A 387 -7.44 31.86 -1.47
C ARG A 387 -8.40 30.67 -1.50
N ILE A 388 -8.94 30.27 -0.34
CA ILE A 388 -9.91 29.20 -0.22
C ILE A 388 -11.18 29.55 -1.01
N THR A 389 -11.74 30.75 -0.82
CA THR A 389 -12.95 31.17 -1.54
C THR A 389 -12.77 31.19 -3.06
N LYS A 390 -11.59 31.62 -3.54
CA LYS A 390 -11.25 31.55 -4.98
C LYS A 390 -11.19 30.11 -5.49
N LEU A 391 -10.57 29.19 -4.74
CA LEU A 391 -10.49 27.79 -5.13
C LEU A 391 -11.86 27.11 -5.09
N GLU A 392 -12.72 27.46 -4.14
CA GLU A 392 -14.10 26.97 -4.07
C GLU A 392 -14.93 27.43 -5.26
N SER A 393 -14.82 28.69 -5.66
CA SER A 393 -15.46 29.20 -6.88
C SER A 393 -14.97 28.48 -8.14
N GLN A 394 -13.66 28.23 -8.26
CA GLN A 394 -13.11 27.45 -9.37
C GLN A 394 -13.62 26.00 -9.38
N ARG A 395 -13.69 25.35 -8.22
CA ARG A 395 -14.24 24.00 -8.09
C ARG A 395 -15.69 23.95 -8.57
N LEU A 396 -16.51 24.90 -8.14
CA LEU A 396 -17.93 24.96 -8.49
C LEU A 396 -18.12 25.17 -10.00
N ASN A 397 -17.32 26.03 -10.63
CA ASN A 397 -17.34 26.20 -12.09
C ASN A 397 -16.97 24.91 -12.83
N MET A 398 -15.95 24.17 -12.36
CA MET A 398 -15.58 22.88 -12.97
C MET A 398 -16.67 21.82 -12.76
N GLU A 399 -17.33 21.79 -11.60
CA GLU A 399 -18.45 20.89 -11.32
C GLU A 399 -19.64 21.16 -12.25
N GLU A 400 -19.94 22.43 -12.53
CA GLU A 400 -20.94 22.83 -13.52
C GLU A 400 -20.56 22.38 -14.93
N GLU A 401 -19.32 22.59 -15.34
CA GLU A 401 -18.82 22.19 -16.67
C GLU A 401 -18.89 20.67 -16.85
N ILE A 402 -18.46 19.89 -15.85
CA ILE A 402 -18.58 18.44 -15.84
C ILE A 402 -20.04 18.02 -15.96
N SER A 403 -20.95 18.69 -15.26
CA SER A 403 -22.39 18.39 -15.31
C SER A 403 -22.97 18.67 -16.70
N ARG A 404 -22.59 19.78 -17.34
CA ARG A 404 -22.98 20.11 -18.71
C ARG A 404 -22.45 19.08 -19.72
N LEU A 405 -21.17 18.72 -19.62
CA LEU A 405 -20.56 17.72 -20.51
C LEU A 405 -21.18 16.33 -20.35
N LYS A 406 -21.51 15.93 -19.11
CA LYS A 406 -22.25 14.68 -18.86
C LYS A 406 -23.63 14.70 -19.52
N ALA A 407 -24.37 15.80 -19.40
CA ALA A 407 -25.68 15.93 -20.02
C ALA A 407 -25.59 15.87 -21.56
N ALA A 408 -24.61 16.56 -22.16
CA ALA A 408 -24.35 16.51 -23.60
C ALA A 408 -24.03 15.09 -24.07
N ASN A 409 -23.13 14.39 -23.39
CA ASN A 409 -22.75 13.02 -23.75
C ASN A 409 -23.93 12.02 -23.64
N VAL A 410 -24.82 12.21 -22.66
CA VAL A 410 -26.04 11.39 -22.54
C VAL A 410 -26.99 11.68 -23.71
N ALA A 411 -27.15 12.95 -24.11
CA ALA A 411 -27.97 13.31 -25.25
C ALA A 411 -27.41 12.73 -26.56
N ASP A 412 -26.10 12.84 -26.80
CA ASP A 412 -25.44 12.28 -27.97
C ASP A 412 -25.57 10.76 -28.04
N LYS A 413 -25.44 10.09 -26.89
CA LYS A 413 -25.66 8.65 -26.77
C LYS A 413 -27.10 8.27 -27.13
N LEU A 414 -28.10 8.96 -26.58
CA LEU A 414 -29.51 8.70 -26.88
C LEU A 414 -29.82 8.90 -28.37
N ASN A 415 -29.33 9.98 -28.96
CA ASN A 415 -29.49 10.25 -30.40
C ASN A 415 -28.83 9.15 -31.26
N SER A 416 -27.63 8.69 -30.87
CA SER A 416 -26.94 7.61 -31.56
C SER A 416 -27.67 6.26 -31.42
N GLU A 417 -28.23 5.97 -30.25
CA GLU A 417 -29.07 4.77 -30.02
C GLU A 417 -30.36 4.82 -30.85
N GLU A 418 -31.02 5.97 -30.95
CA GLU A 418 -32.20 6.16 -31.77
C GLU A 418 -31.90 5.96 -33.27
N GLN A 419 -30.79 6.52 -33.76
CA GLN A 419 -30.32 6.30 -35.13
C GLN A 419 -30.00 4.82 -35.38
N LEU A 420 -29.38 4.13 -34.41
CA LEU A 420 -29.10 2.70 -34.52
C LEU A 420 -30.39 1.87 -34.59
N VAL A 421 -31.40 2.21 -33.78
CA VAL A 421 -32.70 1.52 -33.81
C VAL A 421 -33.41 1.75 -35.16
N SER A 422 -33.44 2.99 -35.64
CA SER A 422 -34.04 3.34 -36.93
C SER A 422 -33.35 2.61 -38.09
N THR A 423 -32.01 2.60 -38.12
CA THR A 423 -31.25 1.90 -39.17
C THR A 423 -31.44 0.38 -39.11
N LYS A 424 -31.48 -0.23 -37.92
CA LYS A 424 -31.80 -1.65 -37.76
C LYS A 424 -33.20 -1.97 -38.28
N HIS A 425 -34.19 -1.13 -37.98
CA HIS A 425 -35.56 -1.35 -38.47
C HIS A 425 -35.63 -1.27 -39.99
N ARG A 426 -34.95 -0.29 -40.61
CA ARG A 426 -34.84 -0.17 -42.06
C ARG A 426 -34.18 -1.41 -42.68
N LEU A 427 -33.04 -1.85 -42.16
CA LEU A 427 -32.34 -3.03 -42.66
C LEU A 427 -33.21 -4.29 -42.57
N LYS A 428 -33.91 -4.48 -41.44
CA LYS A 428 -34.83 -5.60 -41.25
C LYS A 428 -35.95 -5.59 -42.30
N SER A 429 -36.57 -4.43 -42.55
CA SER A 429 -37.59 -4.30 -43.59
C SER A 429 -37.05 -4.57 -45.00
N GLU A 430 -35.82 -4.14 -45.30
CA GLU A 430 -35.17 -4.41 -46.60
C GLU A 430 -34.87 -5.91 -46.75
N GLU A 431 -34.43 -6.59 -45.69
CA GLU A 431 -34.21 -8.04 -45.68
C GLU A 431 -35.52 -8.82 -45.85
N GLU A 432 -36.58 -8.43 -45.14
CA GLU A 432 -37.92 -9.04 -45.29
C GLU A 432 -38.44 -8.87 -46.73
N GLN A 433 -38.29 -7.68 -47.33
CA GLN A 433 -38.66 -7.45 -48.73
C GLN A 433 -37.83 -8.30 -49.71
N ARG A 434 -36.51 -8.39 -49.51
CA ARG A 434 -35.64 -9.24 -50.34
C ARG A 434 -36.01 -10.71 -50.21
N HIS A 435 -36.34 -11.16 -49.00
CA HIS A 435 -36.77 -12.54 -48.75
C HIS A 435 -38.04 -12.86 -49.55
N VAL A 436 -39.07 -11.99 -49.47
CA VAL A 436 -40.32 -12.16 -50.21
C VAL A 436 -40.06 -12.19 -51.73
N GLN A 437 -39.21 -11.31 -52.25
CA GLN A 437 -38.85 -11.30 -53.67
C GLN A 437 -38.14 -12.59 -54.11
N LEU A 438 -37.24 -13.12 -53.27
CA LEU A 438 -36.54 -14.38 -53.54
C LEU A 438 -37.49 -15.58 -53.49
N GLU A 439 -38.40 -15.62 -52.53
CA GLU A 439 -39.44 -16.66 -52.45
C GLU A 439 -40.36 -16.65 -53.67
N GLU A 440 -40.78 -15.47 -54.12
CA GLU A 440 -41.58 -15.34 -55.34
C GLU A 440 -40.81 -15.82 -56.58
N LYS A 441 -39.53 -15.45 -56.69
CA LYS A 441 -38.67 -15.92 -57.79
C LYS A 441 -38.48 -17.45 -57.77
N ILE A 442 -38.30 -18.04 -56.58
CA ILE A 442 -38.25 -19.50 -56.42
C ILE A 442 -39.57 -20.11 -56.87
N ARG A 443 -40.71 -19.55 -56.46
CA ARG A 443 -42.04 -20.05 -56.85
C ARG A 443 -42.24 -20.04 -58.37
N VAL A 444 -41.85 -18.96 -59.04
CA VAL A 444 -41.92 -18.85 -60.52
C VAL A 444 -41.01 -19.89 -61.18
N LEU A 445 -39.78 -20.06 -60.69
CA LEU A 445 -38.86 -21.08 -61.21
C LEU A 445 -39.39 -22.50 -60.99
N GLN A 446 -40.08 -22.75 -59.87
CA GLN A 446 -40.72 -24.03 -59.58
C GLN A 446 -41.82 -24.34 -60.60
N ILE A 447 -42.69 -23.37 -60.89
CA ILE A 447 -43.75 -23.52 -61.91
C ILE A 447 -43.14 -23.81 -63.28
N SER A 448 -42.14 -23.03 -63.70
CA SER A 448 -41.47 -23.25 -64.98
C SER A 448 -40.79 -24.63 -65.07
N LYS A 449 -40.17 -25.09 -63.96
CA LYS A 449 -39.63 -26.44 -63.88
C LYS A 449 -40.72 -27.50 -64.05
N ASP A 450 -41.86 -27.35 -63.39
CA ASP A 450 -42.97 -28.30 -63.47
C ASP A 450 -43.60 -28.33 -64.87
N GLU A 451 -43.71 -27.17 -65.54
CA GLU A 451 -44.14 -27.07 -66.94
C GLU A 451 -43.17 -27.78 -67.89
N LEU A 452 -41.86 -27.55 -67.74
CA LEU A 452 -40.83 -28.23 -68.53
C LEU A 452 -40.85 -29.75 -68.29
N GLN A 453 -41.04 -30.18 -67.03
CA GLN A 453 -41.16 -31.58 -66.69
C GLN A 453 -42.40 -32.21 -67.33
N SER A 454 -43.54 -31.51 -67.30
CA SER A 454 -44.77 -31.94 -67.97
C SER A 454 -44.57 -32.07 -69.48
N HIS A 455 -43.90 -31.09 -70.10
CA HIS A 455 -43.57 -31.13 -71.53
C HIS A 455 -42.66 -32.32 -71.87
N CYS A 456 -41.64 -32.58 -71.05
CA CYS A 456 -40.76 -33.73 -71.21
C CYS A 456 -41.54 -35.06 -71.10
N ASN A 457 -42.45 -35.17 -70.13
CA ASN A 457 -43.33 -36.33 -69.99
C ASN A 457 -44.26 -36.53 -71.21
N GLN A 458 -44.82 -35.45 -71.75
CA GLN A 458 -45.63 -35.51 -72.99
C GLN A 458 -44.80 -35.97 -74.19
N GLN A 459 -43.57 -35.47 -74.33
CA GLN A 459 -42.64 -35.92 -75.38
C GLN A 459 -42.31 -37.41 -75.22
N MET A 460 -42.03 -37.88 -73.99
CA MET A 460 -41.80 -39.30 -73.72
C MET A 460 -43.00 -40.19 -74.06
N ALA A 461 -44.22 -39.73 -73.78
CA ALA A 461 -45.44 -40.43 -74.16
C ALA A 461 -45.60 -40.51 -75.69
N THR A 462 -45.29 -39.41 -76.40
CA THR A 462 -45.32 -39.36 -77.87
C THR A 462 -44.28 -40.31 -78.48
N ILE A 463 -43.06 -40.32 -77.93
CA ILE A 463 -42.00 -41.25 -78.34
C ILE A 463 -42.46 -42.70 -78.14
N SER A 464 -43.07 -43.02 -77.00
CA SER A 464 -43.60 -44.36 -76.72
C SER A 464 -44.70 -44.77 -77.72
N GLN A 465 -45.60 -43.85 -78.07
CA GLN A 465 -46.62 -44.10 -79.10
C GLN A 465 -46.01 -44.34 -80.49
N LEU A 466 -44.99 -43.56 -80.86
CA LEU A 466 -44.27 -43.75 -82.11
C LEU A 466 -43.50 -45.08 -82.13
N GLN A 467 -42.87 -45.47 -81.02
CA GLN A 467 -42.22 -46.78 -80.87
C GLN A 467 -43.23 -47.93 -81.01
N HIS A 468 -44.43 -47.78 -80.45
CA HIS A 468 -45.48 -48.79 -80.57
C HIS A 468 -46.01 -48.88 -82.00
N LYS A 469 -46.24 -47.75 -82.68
CA LYS A 469 -46.55 -47.72 -84.12
C LYS A 469 -45.46 -48.37 -84.96
N ASN A 470 -44.20 -48.09 -84.66
CA ASN A 470 -43.08 -48.68 -85.39
C ASN A 470 -43.03 -50.20 -85.20
N SER A 471 -43.26 -50.70 -83.98
CA SER A 471 -43.37 -52.14 -83.73
C SER A 471 -44.54 -52.77 -84.50
N ASN A 472 -45.71 -52.11 -84.56
CA ASN A 472 -46.86 -52.61 -85.30
C ASN A 472 -46.60 -52.65 -86.81
N LEU A 473 -45.99 -51.59 -87.37
CA LEU A 473 -45.59 -51.58 -88.78
C LEU A 473 -44.54 -52.67 -89.07
N GLN A 474 -43.66 -52.95 -88.12
CA GLN A 474 -42.66 -54.00 -88.27
C GLN A 474 -43.30 -55.40 -88.28
N LEU A 475 -44.30 -55.64 -87.43
CA LEU A 475 -45.12 -56.86 -87.47
C LEU A 475 -45.91 -56.99 -88.77
N GLU A 476 -46.42 -55.87 -89.30
CA GLU A 476 -47.13 -55.84 -90.60
C GLU A 476 -46.19 -56.15 -91.77
N ILE A 477 -44.95 -55.65 -91.74
CA ILE A 477 -43.89 -56.01 -92.69
C ILE A 477 -43.54 -57.49 -92.59
N GLU A 478 -43.43 -58.06 -91.39
CA GLU A 478 -43.19 -59.50 -91.20
C GLU A 478 -44.36 -60.36 -91.71
N ALA A 479 -45.60 -59.91 -91.51
CA ALA A 479 -46.79 -60.58 -92.05
C ALA A 479 -46.83 -60.53 -93.58
N LEU A 480 -46.52 -59.38 -94.19
CA LEU A 480 -46.42 -59.24 -95.65
C LEU A 480 -45.25 -60.07 -96.21
N HIS A 481 -44.14 -60.20 -95.50
CA HIS A 481 -43.05 -61.12 -95.89
C HIS A 481 -43.51 -62.58 -95.85
N ARG A 482 -44.22 -63.02 -94.80
CA ARG A 482 -44.80 -64.37 -94.77
C ARG A 482 -45.78 -64.61 -95.91
N GLN A 483 -46.64 -63.63 -96.20
CA GLN A 483 -47.61 -63.74 -97.29
C GLN A 483 -46.92 -63.79 -98.66
N LYS A 484 -45.82 -63.06 -98.84
CA LYS A 484 -44.96 -63.13 -100.04
C LYS A 484 -44.29 -64.51 -100.16
N ASP A 485 -43.81 -65.08 -99.06
CA ASP A 485 -43.18 -66.40 -99.08
C ASP A 485 -44.19 -67.52 -99.35
N GLU A 486 -45.41 -67.43 -98.81
CA GLU A 486 -46.53 -68.33 -99.12
C GLU A 486 -46.94 -68.23 -100.60
N LEU A 487 -47.07 -67.00 -101.14
CA LEU A 487 -47.36 -66.78 -102.57
C LEU A 487 -46.24 -67.30 -103.47
N ASN A 488 -44.96 -67.19 -103.08
CA ASN A 488 -43.85 -67.78 -103.82
C ASN A 488 -43.87 -69.31 -103.78
N GLN A 489 -44.31 -69.90 -102.67
CA GLN A 489 -44.47 -71.35 -102.53
C GLN A 489 -45.64 -71.87 -103.38
N GLU A 490 -46.77 -71.14 -103.43
CA GLU A 490 -47.88 -71.42 -104.35
C GLU A 490 -47.49 -71.23 -105.82
N LEU A 491 -46.68 -70.22 -106.15
CA LEU A 491 -46.19 -70.00 -107.51
C LEU A 491 -45.27 -71.14 -107.95
N SER A 492 -44.41 -71.66 -107.05
CA SER A 492 -43.56 -72.83 -107.27
C SER A 492 -44.36 -74.12 -107.46
N GLN A 493 -45.43 -74.32 -106.68
CA GLN A 493 -46.32 -75.46 -106.85
C GLN A 493 -47.14 -75.38 -108.15
N LYS A 494 -47.59 -74.18 -108.55
CA LYS A 494 -48.26 -73.95 -109.85
C LYS A 494 -47.33 -74.12 -111.05
N THR A 495 -46.06 -73.73 -110.95
CA THR A 495 -45.08 -73.97 -112.03
C THR A 495 -44.76 -75.46 -112.21
N ASN A 496 -44.72 -76.23 -111.11
CA ASN A 496 -44.55 -77.68 -111.19
C ASN A 496 -45.82 -78.40 -111.72
N TYR A 497 -47.02 -77.89 -111.42
CA TYR A 497 -48.27 -78.40 -112.00
C TYR A 497 -48.40 -78.08 -113.50
N THR A 498 -48.07 -76.86 -113.93
CA THR A 498 -48.09 -76.49 -115.36
C THR A 498 -46.99 -77.17 -116.17
N MET A 499 -45.82 -77.46 -115.60
CA MET A 499 -44.82 -78.31 -116.26
C MET A 499 -45.33 -79.74 -116.50
N ALA A 500 -46.00 -80.36 -115.52
CA ALA A 500 -46.56 -81.71 -115.66
C ALA A 500 -47.74 -81.77 -116.65
N GLU A 501 -48.53 -80.69 -116.75
CA GLU A 501 -49.66 -80.57 -117.69
C GLU A 501 -49.18 -80.27 -119.11
N VAL A 502 -48.11 -79.47 -119.28
CA VAL A 502 -47.42 -79.27 -120.56
C VAL A 502 -46.76 -80.56 -121.04
N GLU A 503 -46.21 -81.40 -120.15
CA GLU A 503 -45.63 -82.70 -120.51
C GLU A 503 -46.71 -83.73 -120.91
N LYS A 504 -47.89 -83.68 -120.29
CA LYS A 504 -49.08 -84.45 -120.68
C LYS A 504 -49.64 -84.03 -122.04
N VAL A 505 -49.72 -82.71 -122.30
CA VAL A 505 -50.14 -82.15 -123.59
C VAL A 505 -49.09 -82.41 -124.67
N LYS A 506 -47.79 -82.49 -124.34
CA LYS A 506 -46.74 -82.89 -125.28
C LYS A 506 -46.85 -84.36 -125.69
N VAL A 507 -47.26 -85.25 -124.76
CA VAL A 507 -47.52 -86.67 -125.02
C VAL A 507 -48.83 -86.88 -125.80
N GLU A 508 -49.86 -86.08 -125.57
CA GLU A 508 -51.11 -86.11 -126.37
C GLU A 508 -50.94 -85.46 -127.76
N LEU A 509 -50.07 -84.45 -127.89
CA LEU A 509 -49.71 -83.82 -129.17
C LEU A 509 -48.81 -84.74 -130.02
N THR A 510 -47.88 -85.50 -129.43
CA THR A 510 -47.11 -86.53 -130.15
C THR A 510 -47.95 -87.74 -130.54
N ARG A 511 -49.00 -88.09 -129.77
CA ARG A 511 -49.97 -89.14 -130.12
C ARG A 511 -50.97 -88.71 -131.20
N SER A 512 -51.28 -87.40 -131.25
CA SER A 512 -52.08 -86.79 -132.33
C SER A 512 -51.24 -86.59 -133.61
N GLN A 513 -49.96 -86.23 -133.48
CA GLN A 513 -49.00 -86.19 -134.60
C GLN A 513 -48.71 -87.58 -135.17
N SER A 514 -48.61 -88.65 -134.36
CA SER A 514 -48.44 -90.01 -134.89
C SER A 514 -49.69 -90.57 -135.60
N LYS A 515 -50.90 -90.11 -135.23
CA LYS A 515 -52.16 -90.41 -135.93
C LYS A 515 -52.29 -89.60 -137.22
N LEU A 516 -51.89 -88.32 -137.22
CA LEU A 516 -51.84 -87.49 -138.43
C LEU A 516 -50.74 -87.93 -139.41
N ASP A 517 -49.63 -88.49 -138.95
CA ASP A 517 -48.58 -89.07 -139.81
C ASP A 517 -48.98 -90.45 -140.38
N GLN A 518 -49.84 -91.21 -139.70
CA GLN A 518 -50.52 -92.39 -140.29
C GLN A 518 -51.56 -92.00 -141.35
N GLU A 519 -52.31 -90.91 -141.13
CA GLU A 519 -53.26 -90.36 -142.12
C GLU A 519 -52.54 -89.67 -143.31
N ARG A 520 -51.38 -89.03 -143.09
CA ARG A 520 -50.51 -88.51 -144.16
C ARG A 520 -49.79 -89.62 -144.92
N SER A 521 -49.48 -90.75 -144.29
CA SER A 521 -48.98 -91.96 -144.97
C SER A 521 -50.06 -92.60 -145.85
N MET A 522 -51.32 -92.66 -145.40
CA MET A 522 -52.44 -93.12 -146.23
C MET A 522 -52.82 -92.11 -147.33
N GLN A 523 -52.66 -90.81 -147.10
CA GLN A 523 -52.80 -89.79 -148.15
C GLN A 523 -51.61 -89.77 -149.13
N ALA A 524 -50.42 -90.22 -148.73
CA ALA A 524 -49.27 -90.43 -149.63
C ALA A 524 -49.51 -91.64 -150.55
N GLU A 525 -50.11 -92.73 -150.07
CA GLU A 525 -50.53 -93.87 -150.92
C GLU A 525 -51.68 -93.52 -151.89
N LEU A 526 -52.57 -92.60 -151.52
CA LEU A 526 -53.59 -92.05 -152.42
C LEU A 526 -53.02 -91.04 -153.43
N ARG A 527 -51.97 -90.29 -153.06
CA ARG A 527 -51.21 -89.42 -153.99
C ARG A 527 -50.31 -90.22 -154.93
N GLU A 528 -49.85 -91.40 -154.55
CA GLU A 528 -49.10 -92.31 -155.42
C GLU A 528 -50.00 -92.96 -156.49
N LYS A 529 -51.27 -93.25 -156.15
CA LYS A 529 -52.29 -93.67 -157.12
C LYS A 529 -52.79 -92.55 -158.03
N LEU A 530 -52.83 -91.30 -157.55
CA LEU A 530 -53.14 -90.13 -158.38
C LEU A 530 -51.97 -89.71 -159.28
N SER A 531 -50.73 -89.83 -158.81
CA SER A 531 -49.52 -89.65 -159.63
C SER A 531 -49.46 -90.65 -160.79
N ALA A 532 -49.92 -91.89 -160.60
CA ALA A 532 -50.01 -92.88 -161.67
C ALA A 532 -51.09 -92.53 -162.71
N VAL A 533 -52.19 -91.88 -162.31
CA VAL A 533 -53.21 -91.36 -163.24
C VAL A 533 -52.72 -90.08 -163.94
N ASP A 534 -51.93 -89.24 -163.29
CA ASP A 534 -51.25 -88.09 -163.93
C ASP A 534 -50.18 -88.53 -164.95
N THR A 535 -49.62 -89.73 -164.81
CA THR A 535 -48.67 -90.27 -165.81
C THR A 535 -49.40 -90.87 -167.02
N GLN A 536 -50.58 -91.49 -166.84
CA GLN A 536 -51.42 -91.95 -167.97
C GLN A 536 -52.19 -90.82 -168.67
N MET A 537 -52.57 -89.76 -167.95
CA MET A 537 -53.29 -88.62 -168.53
C MET A 537 -52.34 -87.64 -169.24
N SER A 538 -51.07 -87.54 -168.82
CA SER A 538 -50.02 -86.84 -169.57
C SER A 538 -49.69 -87.51 -170.91
N GLU A 539 -49.85 -88.84 -171.03
CA GLU A 539 -49.75 -89.55 -172.30
C GLU A 539 -50.98 -89.32 -173.21
N GLN A 540 -52.19 -89.16 -172.66
CA GLN A 540 -53.36 -88.77 -173.44
C GLN A 540 -53.39 -87.29 -173.84
N LEU A 541 -52.79 -86.41 -173.03
CA LEU A 541 -52.58 -85.00 -173.36
C LEU A 541 -51.65 -84.80 -174.58
N LEU A 542 -50.78 -85.75 -174.90
CA LEU A 542 -49.94 -85.66 -176.11
C LEU A 542 -50.63 -86.16 -177.39
N LYS A 543 -51.64 -87.04 -177.27
CA LYS A 543 -52.40 -87.61 -178.40
C LYS A 543 -53.65 -86.80 -178.76
N GLN A 544 -54.39 -86.26 -177.80
CA GLN A 544 -55.58 -85.44 -178.12
C GLN A 544 -55.24 -83.99 -178.45
N ARG A 545 -54.09 -83.45 -178.01
CA ARG A 545 -53.64 -82.11 -178.41
C ARG A 545 -53.31 -82.01 -179.90
N LYS A 546 -52.94 -83.13 -180.56
CA LYS A 546 -52.79 -83.20 -182.03
C LYS A 546 -54.11 -83.36 -182.79
N VAL A 547 -55.14 -83.98 -182.18
CA VAL A 547 -56.46 -84.19 -182.81
C VAL A 547 -57.38 -82.99 -182.61
N VAL A 548 -57.23 -82.23 -181.52
CA VAL A 548 -58.01 -81.00 -181.32
C VAL A 548 -57.46 -79.85 -182.19
N GLU A 549 -56.16 -79.72 -182.43
CA GLU A 549 -55.64 -78.77 -183.44
C GLU A 549 -56.13 -79.08 -184.87
N GLU A 550 -56.47 -80.35 -185.18
CA GLU A 550 -57.12 -80.72 -186.45
C GLU A 550 -58.64 -80.46 -186.43
N LYS A 551 -59.31 -80.64 -185.28
CA LYS A 551 -60.74 -80.31 -185.11
C LYS A 551 -61.01 -78.80 -184.97
N GLU A 552 -60.03 -78.01 -184.51
CA GLU A 552 -60.05 -76.54 -184.54
C GLU A 552 -60.03 -76.01 -185.98
N LYS A 553 -59.47 -76.75 -186.95
CA LYS A 553 -59.57 -76.43 -188.37
C LYS A 553 -60.91 -76.85 -189.01
N GLU A 554 -61.61 -77.81 -188.42
CA GLU A 554 -62.90 -78.34 -188.92
C GLU A 554 -64.11 -77.61 -188.31
N VAL A 555 -64.02 -77.11 -187.07
CA VAL A 555 -65.08 -76.30 -186.44
C VAL A 555 -65.11 -74.89 -187.01
N VAL A 556 -63.96 -74.29 -187.35
CA VAL A 556 -63.91 -73.03 -188.11
C VAL A 556 -64.58 -73.18 -189.50
N LEU A 557 -64.60 -74.40 -190.07
CA LEU A 557 -65.34 -74.71 -191.30
C LEU A 557 -66.86 -74.93 -191.06
N LEU A 558 -67.27 -75.26 -189.83
CA LEU A 558 -68.67 -75.41 -189.42
C LEU A 558 -69.27 -74.10 -188.88
N GLU A 559 -68.44 -73.17 -188.41
CA GLU A 559 -68.79 -71.77 -188.16
C GLU A 559 -69.23 -71.06 -189.46
N GLU A 560 -68.76 -71.49 -190.65
CA GLU A 560 -69.25 -70.98 -191.94
C GLU A 560 -70.57 -71.63 -192.42
N LYS A 561 -70.89 -72.86 -192.01
CA LYS A 561 -72.16 -73.54 -192.36
C LYS A 561 -73.31 -73.22 -191.39
N LEU A 562 -73.05 -72.98 -190.11
CA LEU A 562 -74.10 -72.63 -189.15
C LEU A 562 -74.55 -71.16 -189.30
N LYS A 563 -73.65 -70.27 -189.72
CA LYS A 563 -73.99 -68.93 -190.25
C LYS A 563 -74.92 -68.96 -191.47
N GLY A 564 -74.99 -70.08 -192.20
CA GLY A 564 -76.00 -70.32 -193.24
C GLY A 564 -77.36 -70.78 -192.69
N ARG A 565 -77.39 -71.41 -191.50
CA ARG A 565 -78.61 -71.84 -190.77
C ARG A 565 -79.17 -70.77 -189.81
N GLU A 566 -78.38 -69.74 -189.50
CA GLU A 566 -78.85 -68.48 -188.93
C GLU A 566 -79.93 -67.78 -189.79
N LEU A 567 -80.11 -68.11 -191.07
CA LEU A 567 -81.03 -67.37 -191.96
C LEU A 567 -82.39 -68.05 -192.23
N GLU A 568 -82.57 -69.35 -191.92
CA GLU A 568 -83.85 -70.06 -192.08
C GLU A 568 -84.69 -70.14 -190.80
N LEU A 569 -84.08 -70.20 -189.60
CA LEU A 569 -84.83 -70.29 -188.32
C LEU A 569 -85.37 -68.93 -187.85
N VAL A 570 -84.68 -67.84 -188.20
CA VAL A 570 -85.21 -66.46 -188.09
C VAL A 570 -86.49 -66.31 -188.93
N ARG A 571 -86.60 -67.02 -190.06
CA ARG A 571 -87.77 -67.01 -190.93
C ARG A 571 -88.96 -67.85 -190.41
N MET A 572 -88.75 -68.84 -189.52
CA MET A 572 -89.83 -69.70 -188.98
C MET A 572 -90.40 -69.27 -187.62
N ARG A 573 -89.68 -68.58 -186.74
CA ARG A 573 -90.25 -68.11 -185.45
C ARG A 573 -90.86 -66.71 -185.51
N GLU A 574 -90.53 -65.91 -186.52
CA GLU A 574 -91.35 -64.77 -186.93
C GLU A 574 -92.78 -65.21 -187.35
N GLU A 575 -92.98 -66.47 -187.78
CA GLU A 575 -94.31 -67.06 -188.01
C GLU A 575 -95.02 -67.53 -186.72
N GLU A 576 -94.28 -67.79 -185.62
CA GLU A 576 -94.83 -68.27 -184.34
C GLU A 576 -95.13 -67.12 -183.37
N ALA A 577 -94.34 -66.04 -183.46
CA ALA A 577 -94.69 -64.70 -182.95
C ALA A 577 -96.01 -64.19 -183.56
N GLN A 578 -96.34 -64.55 -184.80
CA GLN A 578 -97.62 -64.21 -185.44
C GLN A 578 -98.80 -65.12 -185.05
N ARG A 579 -98.58 -66.32 -184.48
CA ARG A 579 -99.68 -67.23 -184.07
C ARG A 579 -100.18 -67.03 -182.64
N VAL A 580 -99.33 -66.71 -181.66
CA VAL A 580 -99.81 -66.51 -180.27
C VAL A 580 -100.26 -65.07 -180.00
N GLN A 581 -99.72 -64.10 -180.75
CA GLN A 581 -100.30 -62.75 -180.87
C GLN A 581 -101.69 -62.77 -181.57
N VAL A 582 -102.02 -63.88 -182.25
CA VAL A 582 -103.34 -64.24 -182.86
C VAL A 582 -104.15 -65.27 -182.04
N LEU A 583 -103.59 -65.77 -180.92
CA LEU A 583 -104.33 -66.40 -179.80
C LEU A 583 -104.45 -65.51 -178.56
N GLN A 584 -104.01 -64.26 -178.67
CA GLN A 584 -104.93 -63.12 -178.89
C GLN A 584 -106.01 -63.00 -177.83
N SER A 585 -106.17 -61.76 -177.36
CA SER A 585 -107.15 -60.79 -177.90
C SER A 585 -108.52 -61.30 -178.46
N ALA A 586 -108.80 -62.61 -178.42
CA ALA A 586 -110.09 -63.29 -178.47
C ALA A 586 -110.68 -63.53 -177.05
N ILE A 587 -109.90 -63.78 -175.99
CA ILE A 587 -110.49 -63.94 -174.62
C ILE A 587 -110.48 -62.63 -173.81
N LEU A 588 -109.70 -61.64 -174.22
CA LEU A 588 -109.86 -60.23 -173.80
C LEU A 588 -111.19 -59.60 -174.30
N ASN A 589 -112.13 -60.39 -174.86
CA ASN A 589 -113.38 -59.90 -175.48
C ASN A 589 -114.69 -60.68 -175.18
N TYR A 590 -114.72 -61.68 -174.26
CA TYR A 590 -115.98 -62.40 -173.95
C TYR A 590 -116.61 -62.16 -172.56
N VAL A 591 -115.92 -61.59 -171.55
CA VAL A 591 -116.62 -61.20 -170.30
C VAL A 591 -115.95 -59.98 -169.64
N GLY A 592 -116.24 -58.73 -169.99
CA GLY A 592 -117.22 -58.19 -170.90
C GLY A 592 -117.23 -56.66 -170.75
N SER A 593 -117.51 -55.97 -171.86
CA SER A 593 -118.35 -54.78 -171.92
C SER A 593 -119.07 -54.45 -170.60
N LYS A 594 -118.97 -53.28 -169.99
CA LYS A 594 -118.73 -51.93 -170.51
C LYS A 594 -118.45 -51.09 -169.26
N HIS A 595 -117.27 -50.49 -169.14
CA HIS A 595 -116.97 -49.14 -169.63
C HIS A 595 -117.82 -48.07 -168.96
N GLY A 596 -117.14 -47.18 -168.22
CA GLY A 596 -117.76 -46.16 -167.40
C GLY A 596 -118.53 -45.13 -168.21
N VAL A 597 -119.26 -44.34 -167.44
CA VAL A 597 -119.54 -42.96 -167.81
C VAL A 597 -120.53 -42.88 -168.98
N SER A 598 -121.82 -42.82 -168.65
CA SER A 598 -122.46 -41.60 -169.11
C SER A 598 -121.95 -40.53 -168.18
N SER A 599 -121.13 -39.59 -168.64
CA SER A 599 -120.64 -38.44 -167.86
C SER A 599 -119.88 -38.67 -166.52
N ARG A 600 -118.73 -37.97 -166.37
CA ARG A 600 -117.85 -37.81 -165.20
C ARG A 600 -116.83 -38.91 -164.85
#